data_AF-A0A3Q3ECS4-F1
#
_entry.id   AF-A0A3Q3ECS4-F1
#
_cell.length_a   1.000
_cell.length_b   1.000
_cell.length_c   1.000
_cell.angle_alpha   90.00
_cell.angle_beta   90.00
_cell.angle_gamma   90.00
#
_symmetry.space_group_name_H-M   'P 1'
#
loop_
_entity.id
_entity.type
_entity.pdbx_description
1 polymer ?
#
loop_
_entity_poly.entity_id
_entity_poly.type
_entity_poly.pdbx_seq_one_letter_code
_entity_poly.pdbx_strand_id
1 'polypeptide(L)'
;MGVLSKTIILSIAAPSTVVIAQAEVTLKPDRPFLWVQPGQTAVLECCYTNKGKLESFKWIRYFREGNHTIGPANVNLTDLVTQDVDSKTSCGVLNFLTVQPEHSGMYQCWLKDSKRFTHGTYLHVYKPVEKIIDLSEGTKNKILMAEGVLLLFCVLLPSAILLYQSKRHNNLEMKKVKMQEENIYEGLNLDDCCTTYDQIERSQTQGQYQDVCNVMEEEEEIQLEKP
;
A
#
# COMPACT_ATOMS: atom_id res chain seq x y z
N MET A 1 72.95 35.62 -69.02
CA MET A 1 72.38 34.59 -68.13
C MET A 1 72.52 35.06 -66.69
N GLY A 2 71.49 35.71 -66.15
CA GLY A 2 71.42 36.10 -64.74
C GLY A 2 70.41 35.19 -64.04
N VAL A 3 70.85 34.45 -63.01
CA VAL A 3 69.96 33.63 -62.20
C VAL A 3 69.57 34.46 -60.97
N LEU A 4 68.36 35.01 -60.99
CA LEU A 4 67.73 35.66 -59.84
C LEU A 4 67.28 34.58 -58.85
N SER A 5 67.98 34.45 -57.72
CA SER A 5 67.51 33.66 -56.58
C SER A 5 66.47 34.46 -55.80
N LYS A 6 65.18 34.16 -56.00
CA LYS A 6 64.08 34.74 -55.22
C LYS A 6 63.95 34.00 -53.90
N THR A 7 64.29 34.67 -52.80
CA THR A 7 64.04 34.18 -51.44
C THR A 7 62.60 34.53 -51.06
N ILE A 8 61.75 33.52 -50.88
CA ILE A 8 60.37 33.67 -50.41
C ILE A 8 60.38 33.63 -48.88
N ILE A 9 60.06 34.75 -48.25
CA ILE A 9 59.84 34.82 -46.80
C ILE A 9 58.38 34.45 -46.54
N LEU A 10 58.14 33.26 -46.00
CA LEU A 10 56.82 32.82 -45.56
C LEU A 10 56.54 33.37 -44.16
N SER A 11 55.74 34.43 -44.04
CA SER A 11 55.28 34.95 -42.76
C SER A 11 54.15 34.07 -42.21
N ILE A 12 54.49 33.21 -41.25
CA ILE A 12 53.51 32.41 -40.51
C ILE A 12 52.80 33.33 -39.51
N ALA A 13 51.59 33.76 -39.84
CA ALA A 13 50.71 34.44 -38.90
C ALA A 13 50.13 33.40 -37.93
N ALA A 14 50.59 33.41 -36.68
CA ALA A 14 50.03 32.60 -35.62
C ALA A 14 48.61 33.10 -35.27
N PRO A 15 47.57 32.26 -35.31
CA PRO A 15 46.24 32.67 -34.87
C PRO A 15 46.29 32.89 -33.36
N SER A 16 46.09 34.13 -32.94
CA SER A 16 45.90 34.46 -31.53
C SER A 16 44.54 33.89 -31.10
N THR A 17 44.57 32.75 -30.40
CA THR A 17 43.38 32.20 -29.76
C THR A 17 43.00 33.12 -28.61
N VAL A 18 41.94 33.90 -28.80
CA VAL A 18 41.30 34.65 -27.73
C VAL A 18 40.62 33.61 -26.83
N VAL A 19 41.28 33.26 -25.71
CA VAL A 19 40.65 32.50 -24.64
C VAL A 19 39.64 33.42 -23.97
N ILE A 20 38.36 33.28 -24.33
CA ILE A 20 37.26 33.91 -23.60
C ILE A 20 37.16 33.16 -22.28
N ALA A 21 37.71 33.74 -21.22
CA ALA A 21 37.49 33.27 -19.85
C ALA A 21 35.99 33.34 -19.56
N GLN A 22 35.31 32.19 -19.52
CA GLN A 22 33.94 32.13 -19.04
C GLN A 22 33.95 32.50 -17.55
N ALA A 23 33.12 33.47 -17.17
CA ALA A 23 32.96 33.87 -15.78
C ALA A 23 32.56 32.63 -14.94
N GLU A 24 33.37 32.31 -13.95
CA GLU A 24 33.14 31.18 -13.06
C GLU A 24 32.08 31.58 -12.02
N VAL A 25 30.85 31.11 -12.23
CA VAL A 25 29.72 31.35 -11.33
C VAL A 25 29.50 30.13 -10.46
N THR A 26 29.52 30.35 -9.13
CA THR A 26 29.25 29.31 -8.13
C THR A 26 27.85 29.50 -7.57
N LEU A 27 26.99 28.49 -7.75
CA LEU A 27 25.62 28.51 -7.23
C LEU A 27 25.62 28.15 -5.75
N LYS A 28 24.85 28.89 -4.94
CA LYS A 28 24.56 28.49 -3.56
C LYS A 28 23.44 27.43 -3.57
N PRO A 29 23.32 26.62 -2.51
CA PRO A 29 22.21 25.69 -2.40
C PRO A 29 20.88 26.47 -2.27
N ASP A 30 19.92 26.16 -3.14
CA ASP A 30 18.56 26.67 -3.04
C ASP A 30 17.76 25.79 -2.06
N ARG A 31 16.69 26.32 -1.46
CA ARG A 31 15.73 25.50 -0.72
C ARG A 31 15.02 24.57 -1.72
N PRO A 32 15.16 23.24 -1.64
CA PRO A 32 14.66 22.37 -2.72
C PRO A 32 13.12 22.33 -2.78
N PHE A 33 12.45 22.54 -1.64
CA PHE A 33 11.01 22.32 -1.51
C PHE A 33 10.39 23.24 -0.45
N LEU A 34 9.20 23.77 -0.75
CA LEU A 34 8.44 24.67 0.11
C LEU A 34 6.95 24.33 0.05
N TRP A 35 6.34 24.10 1.22
CA TRP A 35 4.90 23.83 1.37
C TRP A 35 4.21 25.05 1.93
N VAL A 36 3.15 25.50 1.26
CA VAL A 36 2.43 26.70 1.67
C VAL A 36 0.94 26.48 1.48
N GLN A 37 0.15 27.01 2.40
CA GLN A 37 -1.31 27.00 2.25
C GLN A 37 -1.76 28.17 1.36
N PRO A 38 -2.86 28.02 0.60
CA PRO A 38 -3.45 29.12 -0.12
C PRO A 38 -3.69 30.33 0.79
N GLY A 39 -3.43 31.53 0.29
CA GLY A 39 -3.60 32.77 1.04
C GLY A 39 -2.38 33.21 1.86
N GLN A 40 -1.43 32.31 2.13
CA GLN A 40 -0.19 32.66 2.85
C GLN A 40 0.85 33.30 1.92
N THR A 41 1.86 33.93 2.53
CA THR A 41 3.03 34.45 1.83
C THR A 41 4.10 33.38 1.62
N ALA A 42 4.81 33.41 0.50
CA ALA A 42 5.97 32.54 0.25
C ALA A 42 7.13 33.34 -0.32
N VAL A 43 8.35 32.96 0.05
CA VAL A 43 9.58 33.59 -0.46
C VAL A 43 10.47 32.49 -1.03
N LEU A 44 10.85 32.66 -2.29
CA LEU A 44 11.83 31.82 -2.97
C LEU A 44 13.07 32.65 -3.24
N GLU A 45 14.24 32.05 -3.09
CA GLU A 45 15.51 32.72 -3.31
C GLU A 45 16.41 31.88 -4.21
N CYS A 46 17.19 32.55 -5.05
CA CYS A 46 18.22 31.94 -5.87
C CYS A 46 19.51 32.74 -5.72
N CYS A 47 20.50 32.14 -5.08
CA CYS A 47 21.71 32.85 -4.71
C CYS A 47 22.92 32.33 -5.48
N TYR A 48 23.77 33.24 -5.94
CA TYR A 48 24.98 32.87 -6.67
C TYR A 48 26.14 33.77 -6.29
N THR A 49 27.35 33.28 -6.51
CA THR A 49 28.59 34.01 -6.29
C THR A 49 29.28 34.16 -7.64
N ASN A 50 29.52 35.39 -8.06
CA ASN A 50 30.21 35.74 -9.29
C ASN A 50 31.17 36.88 -8.96
N LYS A 51 32.48 36.70 -9.22
CA LYS A 51 33.68 37.47 -8.77
C LYS A 51 33.50 39.02 -8.68
N GLY A 52 32.63 39.49 -7.80
CA GLY A 52 32.26 40.91 -7.65
C GLY A 52 31.26 41.48 -8.67
N LYS A 53 30.66 40.68 -9.58
CA LYS A 53 29.71 41.17 -10.59
C LYS A 53 28.31 40.63 -10.36
N LEU A 54 27.32 41.52 -10.26
CA LEU A 54 25.91 41.15 -10.24
C LEU A 54 25.49 40.72 -11.66
N GLU A 55 24.87 39.55 -11.77
CA GLU A 55 24.45 38.96 -13.03
C GLU A 55 22.95 39.17 -13.26
N SER A 56 22.55 39.50 -14.49
CA SER A 56 21.12 39.57 -14.80
C SER A 56 20.52 38.17 -14.79
N PHE A 57 19.45 37.97 -14.04
CA PHE A 57 18.74 36.70 -13.95
C PHE A 57 17.28 36.85 -14.38
N LYS A 58 16.63 35.72 -14.66
CA LYS A 58 15.21 35.63 -14.99
C LYS A 58 14.60 34.45 -14.26
N TRP A 59 13.44 34.65 -13.63
CA TRP A 59 12.68 33.54 -13.06
C TRP A 59 11.94 32.76 -14.16
N ILE A 60 12.11 31.45 -14.11
CA ILE A 60 11.37 30.51 -14.93
C ILE A 60 10.62 29.52 -14.02
N ARG A 61 9.49 29.02 -14.52
CA ARG A 61 8.70 28.00 -13.84
C ARG A 61 8.40 26.81 -14.73
N TYR A 62 8.32 25.65 -14.09
CA TYR A 62 7.75 24.42 -14.65
C TYR A 62 6.55 24.01 -13.80
N PHE A 63 5.40 23.83 -14.42
CA PHE A 63 4.16 23.49 -13.73
C PHE A 63 3.42 22.40 -14.50
N ARG A 64 2.53 21.69 -13.83
CA ARG A 64 1.71 20.66 -14.46
C ARG A 64 0.36 21.24 -14.82
N GLU A 65 -0.05 21.07 -16.07
CA GLU A 65 -1.41 21.37 -16.54
C GLU A 65 -1.98 20.08 -17.13
N GLY A 66 -2.99 19.52 -16.46
CA GLY A 66 -3.46 18.17 -16.76
C GLY A 66 -2.35 17.12 -16.62
N ASN A 67 -2.08 16.38 -17.70
CA ASN A 67 -1.03 15.36 -17.73
C ASN A 67 0.31 15.87 -18.27
N HIS A 68 0.39 17.13 -18.70
CA HIS A 68 1.57 17.69 -19.33
C HIS A 68 2.36 18.57 -18.36
N THR A 69 3.68 18.47 -18.42
CA THR A 69 4.58 19.44 -17.77
C THR A 69 4.83 20.59 -18.73
N ILE A 70 4.45 21.80 -18.33
CA ILE A 70 4.66 23.03 -19.09
C ILE A 70 5.88 23.75 -18.53
N GLY A 71 6.80 24.13 -19.42
CA GLY A 71 7.94 24.99 -19.10
C GLY A 71 9.12 24.76 -20.05
N PRO A 72 10.14 25.64 -20.04
CA PRO A 72 10.30 26.78 -19.14
C PRO A 72 9.36 27.95 -19.50
N ALA A 73 8.50 28.36 -18.58
CA ALA A 73 7.64 29.53 -18.72
C ALA A 73 8.18 30.67 -17.88
N ASN A 74 8.03 31.91 -18.35
CA ASN A 74 8.38 33.07 -17.54
C ASN A 74 7.41 33.19 -16.38
N VAL A 75 7.89 33.59 -15.21
CA VAL A 75 7.01 33.96 -14.11
C VAL A 75 6.33 35.29 -14.45
N ASN A 76 5.00 35.30 -14.42
CA ASN A 76 4.21 36.51 -14.59
C ASN A 76 4.25 37.30 -13.28
N LEU A 77 4.89 38.46 -13.30
CA LEU A 77 4.87 39.39 -12.17
C LEU A 77 3.49 40.04 -12.12
N THR A 78 2.85 39.97 -10.96
CA THR A 78 1.52 40.49 -10.68
C THR A 78 1.53 41.16 -9.31
N ASP A 79 0.42 41.79 -8.92
CA ASP A 79 0.28 42.34 -7.56
C ASP A 79 0.44 41.27 -6.46
N LEU A 80 0.33 39.98 -6.80
CA LEU A 80 0.52 38.86 -5.88
C LEU A 80 1.94 38.28 -5.89
N VAL A 81 2.73 38.57 -6.93
CA VAL A 81 4.05 37.98 -7.17
C VAL A 81 5.02 39.07 -7.58
N THR A 82 5.94 39.41 -6.67
CA THR A 82 6.95 40.45 -6.88
C THR A 82 8.35 39.85 -6.91
N GLN A 83 9.26 40.53 -7.62
CA GLN A 83 10.66 40.14 -7.72
C GLN A 83 11.51 41.24 -7.09
N ASP A 84 12.51 40.82 -6.31
CA ASP A 84 13.51 41.69 -5.73
C ASP A 84 14.92 41.12 -5.94
N VAL A 85 15.92 41.98 -5.75
CA VAL A 85 17.34 41.62 -5.85
C VAL A 85 18.04 42.05 -4.57
N ASP A 86 18.46 41.07 -3.77
CA ASP A 86 19.33 41.38 -2.63
C ASP A 86 20.75 41.62 -3.14
N SER A 87 21.06 42.92 -3.30
CA SER A 87 22.35 43.41 -3.76
C SER A 87 23.49 43.10 -2.79
N LYS A 88 23.21 42.80 -1.51
CA LYS A 88 24.26 42.44 -0.53
C LYS A 88 24.73 41.00 -0.69
N THR A 89 23.86 40.10 -1.13
CA THR A 89 24.12 38.65 -1.15
C THR A 89 24.14 38.04 -2.55
N SER A 90 23.92 38.85 -3.60
CA SER A 90 23.77 38.42 -4.99
C SER A 90 22.69 37.34 -5.12
N CYS A 91 21.52 37.63 -4.54
CA CYS A 91 20.38 36.73 -4.53
C CYS A 91 19.20 37.35 -5.29
N GLY A 92 18.59 36.56 -6.17
CA GLY A 92 17.28 36.87 -6.72
C GLY A 92 16.19 36.36 -5.79
N VAL A 93 15.25 37.23 -5.42
CA VAL A 93 14.15 36.88 -4.51
C VAL A 93 12.83 36.97 -5.27
N LEU A 94 11.97 35.96 -5.10
CA LEU A 94 10.61 35.93 -5.62
C LEU A 94 9.64 35.84 -4.44
N ASN A 95 8.86 36.90 -4.27
CA ASN A 95 7.93 37.06 -3.17
C ASN A 95 6.51 36.84 -3.65
N PHE A 96 5.84 35.85 -3.08
CA PHE A 96 4.42 35.63 -3.23
C PHE A 96 3.71 36.27 -2.03
N LEU A 97 2.95 37.34 -2.27
CA LEU A 97 2.16 38.03 -1.25
C LEU A 97 0.91 37.23 -0.88
N THR A 98 0.30 36.57 -1.86
CA THR A 98 -0.83 35.67 -1.65
C THR A 98 -0.68 34.48 -2.57
N VAL A 99 -0.35 33.34 -1.99
CA VAL A 99 -0.14 32.11 -2.74
C VAL A 99 -1.48 31.52 -3.17
N GLN A 100 -1.59 31.14 -4.44
CA GLN A 100 -2.75 30.49 -5.03
C GLN A 100 -2.37 29.07 -5.51
N PRO A 101 -3.33 28.13 -5.61
CA PRO A 101 -3.05 26.76 -6.05
C PRO A 101 -2.31 26.68 -7.40
N GLU A 102 -2.61 27.62 -8.31
CA GLU A 102 -2.05 27.74 -9.65
C GLU A 102 -0.57 28.15 -9.65
N HIS A 103 -0.06 28.65 -8.51
CA HIS A 103 1.35 28.95 -8.33
C HIS A 103 2.20 27.69 -8.05
N SER A 104 1.60 26.51 -7.93
CA SER A 104 2.34 25.27 -7.70
C SER A 104 3.26 24.92 -8.88
N GLY A 105 4.52 24.61 -8.59
CA GLY A 105 5.51 24.26 -9.62
C GLY A 105 6.96 24.36 -9.17
N MET A 106 7.87 24.01 -10.07
CA MET A 106 9.31 24.15 -9.90
C MET A 106 9.76 25.52 -10.40
N TYR A 107 10.38 26.32 -9.54
CA TYR A 107 10.89 27.66 -9.86
C TYR A 107 12.41 27.64 -9.91
N GLN A 108 12.98 28.18 -10.98
CA GLN A 108 14.42 28.25 -11.20
C GLN A 108 14.83 29.63 -11.70
N CYS A 109 16.05 30.04 -11.38
CA CYS A 109 16.64 31.24 -11.96
C CYS A 109 17.48 30.87 -13.18
N TRP A 110 17.26 31.56 -14.28
CA TRP A 110 18.12 31.55 -15.47
C TRP A 110 19.08 32.73 -15.39
N LEU A 111 20.38 32.42 -15.23
CA LEU A 111 21.46 33.40 -15.20
C LEU A 111 21.90 33.71 -16.63
N LYS A 112 21.80 34.97 -17.08
CA LYS A 112 21.98 35.34 -18.49
C LYS A 112 23.43 35.33 -18.96
N ASP A 113 24.37 35.78 -18.13
CA ASP A 113 25.79 35.93 -18.53
C ASP A 113 26.46 34.55 -18.61
N SER A 114 26.15 33.68 -17.65
CA SER A 114 26.68 32.33 -17.49
C SER A 114 25.83 31.26 -18.20
N LYS A 115 24.61 31.60 -18.63
CA LYS A 115 23.65 30.72 -19.32
C LYS A 115 23.39 29.42 -18.54
N ARG A 116 23.20 29.53 -17.22
CA ARG A 116 22.96 28.41 -16.32
C ARG A 116 21.65 28.55 -15.57
N PHE A 117 21.01 27.41 -15.32
CA PHE A 117 19.88 27.30 -14.40
C PHE A 117 20.38 27.04 -12.99
N THR A 118 19.73 27.63 -11.99
CA THR A 118 19.92 27.26 -10.60
C THR A 118 19.23 25.93 -10.26
N HIS A 119 19.52 25.37 -9.09
CA HIS A 119 18.90 24.12 -8.64
C HIS A 119 17.37 24.26 -8.57
N GLY A 120 16.91 25.39 -8.04
CA GLY A 120 15.53 25.79 -7.94
C GLY A 120 14.80 25.24 -6.73
N THR A 121 13.56 25.71 -6.57
CA THR A 121 12.66 25.36 -5.47
C THR A 121 11.33 24.89 -6.03
N TYR A 122 10.87 23.73 -5.58
CA TYR A 122 9.51 23.28 -5.85
C TYR A 122 8.55 23.88 -4.81
N LEU A 123 7.64 24.75 -5.26
CA LEU A 123 6.57 25.30 -4.44
C LEU A 123 5.34 24.40 -4.56
N HIS A 124 4.94 23.81 -3.44
CA HIS A 124 3.73 23.02 -3.36
C HIS A 124 2.66 23.77 -2.57
N VAL A 125 1.60 24.17 -3.28
CA VAL A 125 0.45 24.83 -2.66
C VAL A 125 -0.61 23.78 -2.39
N TYR A 126 -0.81 23.46 -1.12
CA TYR A 126 -1.74 22.40 -0.73
C TYR A 126 -2.97 23.00 -0.05
N LYS A 127 -4.15 22.53 -0.45
CA LYS A 127 -5.37 22.81 0.31
C LYS A 127 -5.39 21.87 1.52
N PRO A 128 -5.36 22.39 2.76
CA PRO A 128 -5.50 21.53 3.93
C PRO A 128 -6.84 20.80 3.83
N VAL A 129 -6.82 19.48 4.04
CA VAL A 129 -8.04 18.69 4.08
C VAL A 129 -8.81 19.12 5.33
N GLU A 130 -9.98 19.71 5.13
CA GLU A 130 -10.91 19.97 6.21
C GLU A 130 -11.28 18.63 6.84
N LYS A 131 -11.07 18.49 8.16
CA LYS A 131 -11.45 17.28 8.87
C LYS A 131 -12.97 17.18 8.86
N ILE A 132 -13.51 16.35 7.96
CA ILE A 132 -14.97 16.14 7.80
C ILE A 132 -15.58 15.54 9.09
N ILE A 133 -14.76 14.91 9.93
CA ILE A 133 -15.19 14.36 11.20
C ILE A 133 -14.36 15.02 12.30
N ASP A 134 -14.97 15.96 13.01
CA ASP A 134 -14.41 16.47 14.27
C ASP A 134 -14.61 15.41 15.35
N LEU A 135 -13.74 14.39 15.32
CA LEU A 135 -13.71 13.35 16.33
C LEU A 135 -13.19 13.95 17.62
N SER A 136 -14.12 14.21 18.55
CA SER A 136 -13.78 14.50 19.94
C SER A 136 -12.81 13.43 20.46
N GLU A 137 -11.88 13.81 21.33
CA GLU A 137 -10.87 12.91 21.88
C GLU A 137 -11.50 11.66 22.52
N GLY A 138 -12.67 11.82 23.16
CA GLY A 138 -13.46 10.72 23.70
C GLY A 138 -13.96 9.74 22.63
N THR A 139 -14.32 10.22 21.43
CA THR A 139 -14.77 9.36 20.33
C THR A 139 -13.62 8.52 19.77
N LYS A 140 -12.38 9.06 19.74
CA LYS A 140 -11.19 8.32 19.28
C LYS A 140 -10.87 7.14 20.19
N ASN A 141 -10.90 7.35 21.50
CA ASN A 141 -10.63 6.29 22.47
C ASN A 141 -11.70 5.20 22.43
N LYS A 142 -12.96 5.57 22.15
CA LYS A 142 -14.05 4.60 21.95
C LYS A 142 -13.87 3.77 20.69
N ILE A 143 -13.45 4.38 19.58
CA ILE A 143 -13.16 3.65 18.32
C ILE A 143 -12.00 2.67 18.54
N LEU A 144 -10.90 3.12 19.16
CA LEU A 144 -9.75 2.27 19.44
C LEU A 144 -10.12 1.07 20.34
N MET A 145 -10.95 1.30 21.37
CA MET A 145 -11.45 0.24 22.24
C MET A 145 -12.37 -0.74 21.49
N ALA A 146 -13.27 -0.24 20.65
CA ALA A 146 -14.18 -1.07 19.87
C ALA A 146 -13.41 -1.96 18.87
N GLU A 147 -12.40 -1.41 18.19
CA GLU A 147 -11.51 -2.17 17.31
C GLU A 147 -10.74 -3.25 18.08
N GLY A 148 -10.18 -2.91 19.24
CA GLY A 148 -9.48 -3.88 20.11
C GLY A 148 -10.38 -5.03 20.57
N VAL A 149 -11.62 -4.74 20.95
CA VAL A 149 -12.60 -5.76 21.37
C VAL A 149 -13.02 -6.63 20.17
N LEU A 150 -13.24 -6.03 19.00
CA LEU A 150 -13.59 -6.77 17.79
C LEU A 150 -12.48 -7.75 17.39
N LEU A 151 -11.23 -7.29 17.39
CA LEU A 151 -10.07 -8.14 17.10
C LEU A 151 -9.91 -9.28 18.11
N LEU A 152 -10.18 -9.02 19.40
CA LEU A 152 -10.15 -10.06 20.42
C LEU A 152 -11.20 -11.15 20.14
N PHE A 153 -12.43 -10.77 19.80
CA PHE A 153 -13.47 -11.74 19.44
C PHE A 153 -13.12 -12.52 18.17
N CYS A 154 -12.51 -11.87 17.17
CA CYS A 154 -12.06 -12.53 15.94
C CYS A 154 -11.02 -13.64 16.20
N VAL A 155 -10.26 -13.57 17.29
CA VAL A 155 -9.31 -14.63 17.66
C VAL A 155 -9.95 -15.63 18.62
N LEU A 156 -10.61 -15.18 19.67
CA LEU A 156 -11.14 -16.06 20.71
C LEU A 156 -12.28 -16.95 20.22
N LEU A 157 -13.18 -16.44 19.38
CA LEU A 157 -14.33 -17.20 18.88
C LEU A 157 -13.91 -18.42 18.04
N PRO A 158 -13.10 -18.29 16.96
CA PRO A 158 -12.65 -19.45 16.20
C PRO A 158 -11.80 -20.41 17.04
N SER A 159 -10.93 -19.90 17.94
CA SER A 159 -10.16 -20.76 18.85
C SER A 159 -11.06 -21.58 19.78
N ALA A 160 -12.09 -20.98 20.37
CA ALA A 160 -13.02 -21.67 21.25
C ALA A 160 -13.86 -22.71 20.49
N ILE A 161 -14.32 -22.38 19.28
CA ILE A 161 -15.07 -23.31 18.41
C ILE A 161 -14.21 -24.54 18.05
N LEU A 162 -12.94 -24.33 17.68
CA LEU A 162 -12.02 -25.43 17.36
C LEU A 162 -11.76 -26.33 18.57
N LEU A 163 -11.53 -25.75 19.75
CA LEU A 163 -11.35 -26.52 20.99
C LEU A 163 -12.60 -27.31 21.37
N TYR A 164 -13.79 -26.74 21.19
CA TYR A 164 -15.05 -27.43 21.46
C TYR A 164 -15.27 -28.61 20.49
N GLN A 165 -15.00 -28.41 19.19
CA GLN A 165 -15.07 -29.48 18.22
C GLN A 165 -14.09 -30.60 18.56
N SER A 166 -12.82 -30.26 18.84
CA SER A 166 -11.79 -31.24 19.23
C SER A 166 -12.21 -32.05 20.46
N LYS A 167 -12.72 -31.39 21.52
CA LYS A 167 -13.23 -32.07 22.72
C LYS A 167 -14.42 -32.98 22.41
N ARG A 168 -15.32 -32.56 21.52
CA ARG A 168 -16.46 -33.37 21.08
C ARG A 168 -15.99 -34.61 20.31
N HIS A 169 -15.06 -34.45 19.37
CA HIS A 169 -14.48 -35.57 18.62
C HIS A 169 -13.80 -36.58 19.55
N ASN A 170 -12.93 -36.12 20.47
CA ASN A 170 -12.27 -36.99 21.43
C ASN A 170 -13.27 -37.73 22.34
N ASN A 171 -14.30 -37.06 22.84
CA ASN A 171 -15.34 -37.72 23.64
C ASN A 171 -16.12 -38.78 22.84
N LEU A 172 -16.39 -38.53 21.56
CA LEU A 172 -17.04 -39.51 20.68
C LEU A 172 -16.12 -40.70 20.38
N GLU A 173 -14.83 -40.45 20.16
CA GLU A 173 -13.82 -41.50 19.98
C GLU A 173 -13.67 -42.35 21.25
N MET A 174 -13.55 -41.73 22.42
CA MET A 174 -13.51 -42.44 23.70
C MET A 174 -14.77 -43.29 23.94
N LYS A 175 -15.95 -42.79 23.55
CA LYS A 175 -17.19 -43.59 23.62
C LYS A 175 -17.17 -44.77 22.65
N LYS A 176 -16.70 -44.57 21.41
CA LYS A 176 -16.54 -45.66 20.42
C LYS A 176 -15.56 -46.72 20.92
N VAL A 177 -14.43 -46.32 21.48
CA VAL A 177 -13.43 -47.25 22.05
C VAL A 177 -14.04 -48.06 23.19
N LYS A 178 -14.79 -47.43 24.10
CA LYS A 178 -15.49 -48.14 25.19
C LYS A 178 -16.55 -49.13 24.67
N MET A 179 -17.37 -48.73 23.71
CA MET A 179 -18.36 -49.63 23.09
C MET A 179 -17.69 -50.78 22.33
N GLN A 180 -16.55 -50.54 21.68
CA GLN A 180 -15.78 -51.60 21.04
C GLN A 180 -15.18 -52.56 22.08
N GLU A 181 -14.66 -52.05 23.21
CA GLU A 181 -14.12 -52.87 24.30
C GLU A 181 -15.19 -53.77 24.93
N GLU A 182 -16.41 -53.25 25.12
CA GLU A 182 -17.56 -54.03 25.57
C GLU A 182 -18.02 -55.07 24.52
N ASN A 183 -18.00 -54.72 23.22
CA ASN A 183 -18.37 -55.64 22.12
C ASN A 183 -17.37 -56.80 21.89
N ILE A 184 -16.14 -56.75 22.40
CA ILE A 184 -15.18 -57.87 22.29
C ILE A 184 -15.59 -59.04 23.21
N TYR A 185 -16.36 -58.79 24.27
CA TYR A 185 -16.86 -59.81 25.18
C TYR A 185 -18.25 -60.35 24.83
N GLU A 186 -19.06 -59.59 24.08
CA GLU A 186 -20.40 -60.02 23.66
C GLU A 186 -20.51 -60.42 22.18
N GLY A 187 -19.48 -60.19 21.35
CA GLY A 187 -19.39 -60.75 20.00
C GLY A 187 -20.58 -60.43 19.07
N LEU A 188 -21.42 -59.46 19.41
CA LEU A 188 -22.67 -59.18 18.73
C LEU A 188 -22.83 -57.67 18.54
N ASN A 189 -22.61 -57.21 17.32
CA ASN A 189 -22.97 -55.84 16.91
C ASN A 189 -24.50 -55.78 16.72
N LEU A 190 -25.24 -55.32 17.74
CA LEU A 190 -26.72 -55.24 17.69
C LEU A 190 -27.24 -54.40 16.50
N ASP A 191 -26.43 -53.46 15.99
CA ASP A 191 -26.78 -52.65 14.83
C ASP A 191 -26.76 -53.43 13.48
N ASP A 192 -26.07 -54.57 13.40
CA ASP A 192 -26.04 -55.44 12.19
C ASP A 192 -27.17 -56.51 12.18
N CYS A 193 -27.86 -56.70 13.30
CA CYS A 193 -28.86 -57.77 13.42
C CYS A 193 -30.19 -57.43 12.74
N CYS A 194 -30.51 -56.13 12.60
CA CYS A 194 -31.81 -55.68 12.10
C CYS A 194 -31.96 -55.67 10.56
N THR A 195 -30.90 -55.84 9.77
CA THR A 195 -31.02 -55.78 8.29
C THR A 195 -31.08 -57.14 7.60
N THR A 196 -30.68 -58.21 8.29
CA THR A 196 -30.59 -59.55 7.69
C THR A 196 -31.82 -60.42 7.99
N TYR A 197 -32.45 -60.25 9.16
CA TYR A 197 -33.68 -60.99 9.51
C TYR A 197 -34.92 -60.48 8.78
N ASP A 198 -34.96 -59.21 8.38
CA ASP A 198 -36.08 -58.61 7.66
C ASP A 198 -36.21 -59.11 6.20
N GLN A 199 -35.20 -59.83 5.69
CA GLN A 199 -35.17 -60.34 4.32
C GLN A 199 -35.59 -61.81 4.19
N ILE A 200 -35.76 -62.55 5.29
CA ILE A 200 -36.07 -63.99 5.25
C ILE A 200 -37.59 -64.27 5.25
N GLU A 201 -38.43 -63.28 5.53
CA GLU A 201 -39.87 -63.50 5.70
C GLU A 201 -40.71 -63.54 4.41
N ARG A 202 -40.09 -63.54 3.21
CA ARG A 202 -40.84 -63.60 1.93
C ARG A 202 -40.23 -64.51 0.87
N SER A 203 -40.03 -65.78 1.19
CA SER A 203 -40.06 -66.82 0.14
C SER A 203 -40.40 -68.20 0.73
N GLN A 204 -41.69 -68.50 0.88
CA GLN A 204 -42.17 -69.88 0.92
C GLN A 204 -43.29 -70.08 -0.11
N THR A 205 -42.88 -70.48 -1.32
CA THR A 205 -43.62 -71.45 -2.13
C THR A 205 -42.84 -72.77 -2.07
N GLN A 206 -43.43 -73.75 -1.38
CA GLN A 206 -43.27 -75.21 -1.57
C GLN A 206 -42.04 -75.94 -0.97
N GLY A 207 -42.22 -76.49 0.24
CA GLY A 207 -42.11 -77.94 0.50
C GLY A 207 -40.81 -78.54 1.08
N GLN A 208 -41.01 -79.39 2.12
CA GLN A 208 -40.10 -80.34 2.79
C GLN A 208 -39.10 -79.79 3.82
N TYR A 209 -39.48 -79.75 5.11
CA TYR A 209 -38.95 -80.67 6.13
C TYR A 209 -39.85 -80.63 7.39
N GLN A 210 -40.31 -81.83 7.75
CA GLN A 210 -41.05 -82.32 8.91
C GLN A 210 -41.02 -81.49 10.22
N ASP A 211 -42.21 -81.06 10.68
CA ASP A 211 -42.45 -80.55 12.03
C ASP A 211 -42.26 -81.66 13.07
N VAL A 212 -41.42 -81.40 14.07
CA VAL A 212 -41.33 -82.18 15.31
C VAL A 212 -42.17 -81.49 16.36
N CYS A 213 -43.11 -82.25 16.93
CA CYS A 213 -44.02 -81.91 18.03
C CYS A 213 -45.20 -81.00 17.68
N ASN A 214 -46.14 -81.58 16.94
CA ASN A 214 -47.55 -81.42 17.26
C ASN A 214 -47.80 -82.01 18.67
N VAL A 215 -48.55 -81.27 19.48
CA VAL A 215 -49.41 -81.63 20.63
C VAL A 215 -49.24 -80.57 21.71
N MET A 216 -50.10 -79.56 21.65
CA MET A 216 -50.75 -78.95 22.80
C MET A 216 -51.99 -78.22 22.28
N GLU A 217 -52.98 -79.02 21.84
CA GLU A 217 -54.37 -78.58 21.88
C GLU A 217 -54.82 -78.69 23.35
N GLU A 218 -55.12 -77.52 23.90
CA GLU A 218 -56.18 -77.17 24.83
C GLU A 218 -56.78 -78.25 25.76
N GLU A 219 -56.66 -77.91 27.06
CA GLU A 219 -57.63 -78.12 28.13
C GLU A 219 -58.19 -79.53 28.35
N GLU A 220 -57.77 -80.19 29.44
CA GLU A 220 -58.73 -80.76 30.40
C GLU A 220 -58.06 -81.27 31.69
N GLU A 221 -58.90 -81.36 32.70
CA GLU A 221 -58.68 -81.47 34.13
C GLU A 221 -58.13 -82.83 34.63
N ILE A 222 -57.18 -82.76 35.58
CA ILE A 222 -57.08 -83.57 36.83
C ILE A 222 -56.91 -85.12 36.72
N GLN A 223 -55.76 -85.66 37.22
CA GLN A 223 -55.61 -86.52 38.42
C GLN A 223 -54.32 -87.38 38.42
N LEU A 224 -53.56 -87.29 39.52
CA LEU A 224 -52.45 -88.18 39.89
C LEU A 224 -52.98 -89.59 40.22
N GLU A 225 -52.31 -90.64 39.73
CA GLU A 225 -51.99 -91.79 40.58
C GLU A 225 -50.72 -92.51 40.12
N LYS A 226 -49.93 -92.94 41.10
CA LYS A 226 -48.65 -93.65 41.00
C LYS A 226 -48.89 -95.16 41.06
N PRO A 227 -48.02 -95.99 40.46
CA PRO A 227 -47.08 -96.76 41.31
C PRO A 227 -45.62 -96.65 40.86
#